data_AF-A0A6M1S5R6-F1
#
_entry.id   AF-A0A6M1S5R6-F1
#
_cell.length_a   1.000
_cell.length_b   1.000
_cell.length_c   1.000
_cell.angle_alpha   90.00
_cell.angle_beta   90.00
_cell.angle_gamma   90.00
#
_symmetry.space_group_name_H-M   'P 1'
#
loop_
_entity.id
_entity.type
_entity.pdbx_description
1 polymer ?
#
loop_
_entity_poly.entity_id
_entity_poly.type
_entity_poly.pdbx_seq_one_letter_code
_entity_poly.pdbx_strand_id
1 'polypeptide(L)'
;MTASMVVLPLLFAVGLAAPVLADQSSAPKAVVEEPQDYRQDEYRAPVPATLAGATVVSTGQAHRLWESGEAAFIDVLPRPPKPKDLPEGTIWKEKPRISVKDALWLPNTGYGKLADVTLDYFRKGLEKATGGDKNHPLLFFCLPDCWMSWNAARRALELGYGKVYWYPEGSEGWAAAGYPTEQLTPEPGGS
;
A
#
# COMPACT_ATOMS: atom_id res chain seq x y z
N MET A 1 79.91 -33.65 -43.13
CA MET A 1 78.94 -34.78 -43.11
C MET A 1 77.70 -34.29 -42.41
N THR A 2 76.62 -34.17 -43.16
CA THR A 2 75.34 -33.53 -42.82
C THR A 2 74.46 -34.43 -41.97
N ALA A 3 73.84 -33.89 -40.92
CA ALA A 3 72.68 -34.49 -40.27
C ALA A 3 71.60 -33.42 -40.07
N SER A 4 70.43 -33.68 -40.67
CA SER A 4 69.21 -32.88 -40.61
C SER A 4 68.55 -32.95 -39.23
N MET A 5 68.03 -31.82 -38.75
CA MET A 5 66.89 -31.81 -37.83
C MET A 5 65.86 -30.80 -38.32
N VAL A 6 64.66 -31.30 -38.61
CA VAL A 6 63.48 -30.51 -38.95
C VAL A 6 62.78 -30.16 -37.64
N VAL A 7 62.55 -28.88 -37.40
CA VAL A 7 61.68 -28.38 -36.31
C VAL A 7 60.56 -27.57 -36.95
N LEU A 8 59.33 -28.05 -36.79
CA LEU A 8 58.11 -27.41 -37.27
C LEU A 8 57.62 -26.41 -36.20
N PRO A 9 57.31 -25.14 -36.51
CA PRO A 9 56.83 -24.19 -35.51
C PRO A 9 55.33 -24.38 -35.28
N LEU A 10 54.95 -24.46 -34.00
CA LEU A 10 53.58 -24.48 -33.51
C LEU A 10 53.00 -23.05 -33.56
N LEU A 11 51.99 -22.80 -34.39
CA LEU A 11 51.23 -21.55 -34.42
C LEU A 11 50.23 -21.53 -33.26
N PHE A 12 50.46 -20.68 -32.26
CA PHE A 12 49.47 -20.33 -31.24
C PHE A 12 48.57 -19.20 -31.75
N ALA A 13 47.30 -19.50 -32.02
CA ALA A 13 46.28 -18.50 -32.26
C ALA A 13 45.69 -18.01 -30.93
N VAL A 14 45.89 -16.74 -30.59
CA VAL A 14 45.26 -16.08 -29.44
C VAL A 14 43.91 -15.55 -29.88
N GLY A 15 42.82 -16.21 -29.45
CA GLY A 15 41.46 -15.72 -29.65
C GLY A 15 41.09 -14.68 -28.59
N LEU A 16 40.81 -13.44 -29.00
CA LEU A 16 40.18 -12.43 -28.15
C LEU A 16 38.71 -12.81 -27.93
N ALA A 17 38.35 -13.19 -26.69
CA ALA A 17 36.96 -13.28 -26.27
C ALA A 17 36.50 -11.92 -25.72
N ALA A 18 35.56 -11.27 -26.41
CA ALA A 18 34.87 -10.08 -25.91
C ALA A 18 33.84 -10.47 -24.84
N PRO A 19 33.68 -9.69 -23.74
CA PRO A 19 32.66 -9.97 -22.74
C PRO A 19 31.29 -9.60 -23.30
N VAL A 20 30.40 -10.59 -23.38
CA VAL A 20 28.98 -10.36 -23.64
C VAL A 20 28.38 -9.77 -22.36
N LEU A 21 28.04 -8.48 -22.40
CA LEU A 21 27.24 -7.84 -21.37
C LEU A 21 25.86 -8.48 -21.37
N ALA A 22 25.55 -9.25 -20.33
CA ALA A 22 24.22 -9.79 -20.12
C ALA A 22 23.25 -8.64 -19.83
N ASP A 23 22.32 -8.43 -20.74
CA ASP A 23 21.21 -7.50 -20.58
C ASP A 23 20.29 -8.03 -19.48
N GLN A 24 20.30 -7.38 -18.32
CA GLN A 24 19.42 -7.69 -17.20
C GLN A 24 18.03 -7.14 -17.53
N SER A 25 17.32 -7.83 -18.42
CA SER A 25 15.93 -7.54 -18.75
C SER A 25 15.10 -7.68 -17.47
N SER A 26 14.67 -6.56 -16.91
CA SER A 26 13.69 -6.54 -15.82
C SER A 26 12.39 -7.17 -16.33
N ALA A 27 11.96 -8.25 -15.67
CA ALA A 27 10.66 -8.84 -15.97
C ALA A 27 9.54 -7.82 -15.68
N PRO A 28 8.53 -7.70 -16.54
CA PRO A 28 7.39 -6.82 -16.27
C PRO A 28 6.69 -7.26 -14.98
N LYS A 29 6.46 -6.32 -14.05
CA LYS A 29 5.59 -6.55 -12.88
C LYS A 29 4.25 -7.06 -13.38
N ALA A 30 3.81 -8.23 -12.90
CA ALA A 30 2.51 -8.79 -13.24
C ALA A 30 1.41 -7.75 -12.94
N VAL A 31 0.57 -7.46 -13.93
CA VAL A 31 -0.58 -6.55 -13.75
C VAL A 31 -1.61 -7.28 -12.92
N VAL A 32 -1.91 -6.74 -11.74
CA VAL A 32 -2.96 -7.27 -10.86
C VAL A 32 -4.29 -6.79 -11.40
N GLU A 33 -5.16 -7.73 -11.77
CA GLU A 33 -6.52 -7.43 -12.23
C GLU A 33 -7.38 -6.90 -11.07
N GLU A 34 -8.29 -5.97 -11.40
CA GLU A 34 -9.24 -5.45 -10.44
C GLU A 34 -10.35 -6.48 -10.19
N PRO A 35 -10.57 -6.94 -8.93
CA PRO A 35 -11.54 -7.97 -8.63
C PRO A 35 -12.96 -7.41 -8.62
N GLN A 36 -13.93 -8.26 -8.99
CA GLN A 36 -15.35 -7.91 -8.96
C GLN A 36 -15.93 -7.78 -7.56
N ASP A 37 -15.30 -8.35 -6.53
CA ASP A 37 -15.72 -8.30 -5.13
C ASP A 37 -14.53 -7.90 -4.24
N TYR A 38 -14.76 -7.74 -2.94
CA TYR A 38 -13.72 -7.45 -1.95
C TYR A 38 -12.66 -8.55 -1.90
N ARG A 39 -11.40 -8.14 -1.73
CA ARG A 39 -10.30 -9.06 -1.40
C ARG A 39 -10.54 -9.67 -0.02
N GLN A 40 -10.44 -11.00 0.09
CA GLN A 40 -10.74 -11.74 1.33
C GLN A 40 -9.50 -12.12 2.15
N ASP A 41 -8.33 -12.17 1.53
CA ASP A 41 -7.08 -12.65 2.12
C ASP A 41 -5.86 -11.93 1.54
N GLU A 42 -4.65 -12.32 1.98
CA GLU A 42 -3.36 -11.81 1.49
C GLU A 42 -3.33 -10.28 1.35
N TYR A 43 -3.81 -9.59 2.38
CA TYR A 43 -4.00 -8.14 2.31
C TYR A 43 -2.72 -7.35 2.08
N ARG A 44 -1.54 -7.96 2.31
CA ARG A 44 -0.22 -7.40 2.00
C ARG A 44 0.34 -8.06 0.73
N ALA A 45 -0.11 -7.59 -0.42
CA ALA A 45 0.24 -8.11 -1.75
C ALA A 45 0.08 -6.99 -2.79
N PRO A 46 0.71 -7.10 -3.98
CA PRO A 46 0.49 -6.16 -5.07
C PRO A 46 -1.01 -5.90 -5.31
N VAL A 47 -1.36 -4.63 -5.44
CA VAL A 47 -2.74 -4.16 -5.63
C VAL A 47 -2.97 -3.76 -7.10
N PRO A 48 -4.23 -3.70 -7.58
CA PRO A 48 -4.53 -3.23 -8.92
C PRO A 48 -4.09 -1.78 -9.11
N ALA A 49 -3.80 -1.41 -10.35
CA ALA A 49 -3.51 -0.01 -10.69
C ALA A 49 -4.77 0.88 -10.65
N THR A 50 -5.95 0.29 -10.52
CA THR A 50 -7.26 0.95 -10.62
C THR A 50 -8.20 0.57 -9.48
N LEU A 51 -9.23 1.40 -9.31
CA LEU A 51 -10.41 1.09 -8.52
C LEU A 51 -11.60 1.77 -9.20
N ALA A 52 -12.48 0.99 -9.82
CA ALA A 52 -13.62 1.50 -10.56
C ALA A 52 -14.51 2.38 -9.67
N GLY A 53 -14.78 3.60 -10.14
CA GLY A 53 -15.58 4.59 -9.41
C GLY A 53 -14.78 5.48 -8.44
N ALA A 54 -13.53 5.15 -8.13
CA ALA A 54 -12.62 6.03 -7.39
C ALA A 54 -11.57 6.66 -8.31
N THR A 55 -10.93 7.71 -7.81
CA THR A 55 -9.75 8.31 -8.44
C THR A 55 -8.50 7.82 -7.73
N VAL A 56 -7.64 7.09 -8.43
CA VAL A 56 -6.31 6.69 -7.90
C VAL A 56 -5.38 7.90 -7.94
N VAL A 57 -4.71 8.19 -6.83
CA VAL A 57 -3.83 9.37 -6.72
C VAL A 57 -2.40 8.96 -6.39
N SER A 58 -1.45 9.65 -7.00
CA SER A 58 -0.03 9.60 -6.61
C SER A 58 0.22 10.32 -5.28
N THR A 59 1.38 10.09 -4.68
CA THR A 59 1.84 10.77 -3.45
C THR A 59 1.76 12.30 -3.54
N GLY A 60 2.19 12.88 -4.67
CA GLY A 60 2.11 14.33 -4.87
C GLY A 60 0.68 14.86 -5.05
N GLN A 61 -0.22 14.07 -5.65
CA GLN A 61 -1.64 14.41 -5.74
C GLN A 61 -2.33 14.32 -4.38
N ALA A 62 -2.03 13.27 -3.60
CA ALA A 62 -2.51 13.13 -2.23
C ALA A 62 -2.04 14.32 -1.37
N HIS A 63 -0.78 14.74 -1.47
CA HIS A 63 -0.29 15.91 -0.74
C HIS A 63 -1.05 17.19 -1.08
N ARG A 64 -1.36 17.44 -2.35
CA ARG A 64 -2.16 18.62 -2.74
C ARG A 64 -3.58 18.57 -2.17
N LEU A 65 -4.23 17.40 -2.17
CA LEU A 65 -5.54 17.24 -1.54
C LEU A 65 -5.46 17.53 -0.03
N TRP A 66 -4.43 17.03 0.64
CA TRP A 66 -4.21 17.27 2.07
C TRP A 66 -3.96 18.76 2.36
N GLU A 67 -3.06 19.40 1.62
CA GLU A 67 -2.68 20.80 1.80
C GLU A 67 -3.86 21.77 1.56
N SER A 68 -4.75 21.42 0.63
CA SER A 68 -5.98 22.19 0.38
C SER A 68 -7.03 22.06 1.48
N GLY A 69 -6.97 21.00 2.30
CA GLY A 69 -8.01 20.67 3.30
C GLY A 69 -9.33 20.21 2.68
N GLU A 70 -9.38 19.92 1.38
CA GLU A 70 -10.62 19.59 0.66
C GLU A 70 -11.09 18.15 0.86
N ALA A 71 -10.20 17.26 1.32
CA ALA A 71 -10.51 15.84 1.50
C ALA A 71 -10.18 15.37 2.91
N ALA A 72 -11.07 14.55 3.47
CA ALA A 72 -10.78 13.83 4.70
C ALA A 72 -9.93 12.57 4.39
N PHE A 73 -8.81 12.45 5.10
CA PHE A 73 -7.86 11.35 4.95
C PHE A 73 -8.21 10.22 5.90
N ILE A 74 -8.47 9.03 5.35
CA ILE A 74 -8.90 7.84 6.08
C ILE A 74 -7.81 6.78 6.02
N ASP A 75 -7.14 6.60 7.16
CA ASP A 75 -6.18 5.52 7.38
C ASP A 75 -6.93 4.27 7.81
N VAL A 76 -6.74 3.15 7.12
CA VAL A 76 -7.40 1.87 7.45
C VAL A 76 -6.43 0.76 7.80
N LEU A 77 -5.17 1.09 8.14
CA LEU A 77 -4.20 0.07 8.56
C LEU A 77 -4.80 -0.75 9.72
N PRO A 78 -4.80 -2.10 9.64
CA PRO A 78 -5.36 -2.92 10.69
C PRO A 78 -4.54 -2.78 11.96
N ARG A 79 -5.25 -2.85 13.08
CA ARG A 79 -4.67 -2.85 14.41
C ARG A 79 -4.55 -4.31 14.86
N PRO A 80 -3.33 -4.84 15.09
CA PRO A 80 -3.17 -6.20 15.57
C PRO A 80 -3.85 -6.35 16.94
N PRO A 81 -4.66 -7.41 17.15
CA PRO A 81 -5.27 -7.63 18.44
C PRO A 81 -4.19 -7.93 19.49
N LYS A 82 -4.44 -7.51 20.73
CA LYS A 82 -3.61 -7.93 21.87
C LYS A 82 -3.57 -9.47 21.91
N PRO A 83 -2.38 -10.11 21.93
CA PRO A 83 -2.29 -11.55 22.05
C PRO A 83 -3.01 -12.05 23.31
N LYS A 84 -3.80 -13.12 23.17
CA LYS A 84 -4.59 -13.68 24.28
C LYS A 84 -3.71 -14.39 25.32
N ASP A 85 -2.58 -14.94 24.89
CA ASP A 85 -1.70 -15.79 25.70
C ASP A 85 -0.49 -15.02 26.26
N LEU A 86 -0.65 -13.73 26.56
CA LEU A 86 0.41 -12.96 27.21
C LEU A 86 0.59 -13.46 28.66
N PRO A 87 1.81 -13.82 29.09
CA PRO A 87 2.07 -14.18 30.48
C PRO A 87 1.59 -13.08 31.44
N GLU A 88 1.05 -13.47 32.58
CA GLU A 88 0.59 -12.54 33.62
C GLU A 88 1.73 -11.56 33.98
N GLY A 89 1.41 -10.25 33.99
CA GLY A 89 2.40 -9.18 34.21
C GLY A 89 3.14 -8.69 32.96
N THR A 90 2.93 -9.29 31.78
CA THR A 90 3.54 -8.80 30.53
C THR A 90 2.85 -7.53 30.03
N ILE A 91 3.61 -6.44 29.95
CA ILE A 91 3.13 -5.18 29.36
C ILE A 91 3.15 -5.30 27.84
N TRP A 92 1.97 -5.42 27.23
CA TRP A 92 1.82 -5.26 25.78
C TRP A 92 1.99 -3.80 25.39
N LYS A 93 3.04 -3.51 24.62
CA LYS A 93 3.25 -2.19 24.02
C LYS A 93 2.83 -2.24 22.56
N GLU A 94 1.69 -1.64 22.28
CA GLU A 94 1.26 -1.44 20.91
C GLU A 94 2.23 -0.54 20.16
N LYS A 95 2.55 -0.89 18.92
CA LYS A 95 3.38 -0.05 18.07
C LYS A 95 2.62 1.25 17.74
N PRO A 96 3.21 2.44 17.95
CA PRO A 96 2.60 3.69 17.55
C PRO A 96 2.25 3.71 16.06
N ARG A 97 1.05 4.21 15.71
CA ARG A 97 0.66 4.46 14.32
C ARG A 97 1.11 5.85 13.91
N ILE A 98 2.29 5.96 13.31
CA ILE A 98 2.72 7.19 12.63
C ILE A 98 2.13 7.18 11.23
N SER A 99 1.43 8.27 10.86
CA SER A 99 0.68 8.34 9.61
C SER A 99 0.55 9.79 9.12
N VAL A 100 -0.24 10.01 8.06
CA VAL A 100 -0.56 11.34 7.53
C VAL A 100 -1.17 12.21 8.63
N LYS A 101 -0.66 13.44 8.77
CA LYS A 101 -1.17 14.40 9.76
C LYS A 101 -2.67 14.68 9.54
N ASP A 102 -3.46 14.77 10.61
CA ASP A 102 -4.90 15.06 10.63
C ASP A 102 -5.79 13.96 10.01
N ALA A 103 -5.23 12.79 9.68
CA ALA A 103 -6.00 11.66 9.18
C ALA A 103 -6.81 10.97 10.29
N LEU A 104 -8.00 10.48 9.95
CA LEU A 104 -8.78 9.62 10.83
C LEU A 104 -8.34 8.17 10.66
N TRP A 105 -7.98 7.51 11.76
CA TRP A 105 -7.62 6.09 11.75
C TRP A 105 -8.83 5.21 12.09
N LEU A 106 -9.32 4.48 11.09
CA LEU A 106 -10.41 3.51 11.16
C LEU A 106 -9.85 2.07 10.97
N PRO A 107 -9.12 1.51 11.95
CA PRO A 107 -8.49 0.20 11.82
C PRO A 107 -9.51 -0.90 11.51
N ASN A 108 -9.03 -1.96 10.84
CA ASN A 108 -9.78 -3.20 10.59
C ASN A 108 -11.02 -3.02 9.67
N THR A 109 -11.30 -1.82 9.18
CA THR A 109 -12.43 -1.55 8.28
C THR A 109 -12.17 -1.96 6.84
N GLY A 110 -10.93 -2.31 6.49
CA GLY A 110 -10.55 -2.77 5.15
C GLY A 110 -10.58 -4.29 4.95
N TYR A 111 -10.97 -5.10 5.94
CA TYR A 111 -11.20 -6.53 5.70
C TYR A 111 -12.30 -6.74 4.64
N GLY A 112 -12.20 -7.85 3.91
CA GLY A 112 -13.12 -8.17 2.81
C GLY A 112 -14.55 -8.30 3.31
N LYS A 113 -14.80 -9.28 4.17
CA LYS A 113 -16.05 -9.37 4.93
C LYS A 113 -15.91 -8.62 6.26
N LEU A 114 -16.85 -7.70 6.53
CA LEU A 114 -16.98 -7.04 7.82
C LEU A 114 -18.14 -7.65 8.61
N ALA A 115 -17.97 -7.75 9.93
CA ALA A 115 -19.11 -7.91 10.82
C ALA A 115 -19.92 -6.62 10.87
N ASP A 116 -21.23 -6.71 11.16
CA ASP A 116 -22.13 -5.55 11.17
C ASP A 116 -21.62 -4.43 12.08
N VAL A 117 -21.08 -4.77 13.24
CA VAL A 117 -20.49 -3.81 14.18
C VAL A 117 -19.31 -3.03 13.59
N THR A 118 -18.49 -3.68 12.75
CA THR A 118 -17.34 -3.05 12.08
C THR A 118 -17.81 -2.22 10.89
N LEU A 119 -18.87 -2.65 10.19
CA LEU A 119 -19.49 -1.87 9.13
C LEU A 119 -20.14 -0.60 9.69
N ASP A 120 -20.85 -0.69 10.81
CA ASP A 120 -21.43 0.47 11.50
C ASP A 120 -20.35 1.42 12.01
N TYR A 121 -19.25 0.88 12.54
CA TYR A 121 -18.08 1.66 12.92
C TYR A 121 -17.50 2.43 11.72
N PHE A 122 -17.34 1.76 10.58
CA PHE A 122 -16.88 2.40 9.34
C PHE A 122 -17.83 3.52 8.90
N ARG A 123 -19.15 3.27 8.87
CA ARG A 123 -20.17 4.28 8.50
C ARG A 123 -20.08 5.52 9.39
N LYS A 124 -20.04 5.34 10.71
CA LYS A 124 -19.93 6.44 11.68
C LYS A 124 -18.63 7.22 11.52
N GLY A 125 -17.52 6.52 11.26
CA GLY A 125 -16.23 7.15 10.98
C GLY A 125 -16.27 8.04 9.74
N LEU A 126 -16.88 7.56 8.66
CA LEU A 126 -17.04 8.36 7.43
C LEU A 126 -18.02 9.52 7.61
N GLU A 127 -19.14 9.32 8.32
CA GLU A 127 -20.08 10.40 8.66
C GLU A 127 -19.40 11.49 9.48
N LYS A 128 -18.58 11.12 10.47
CA LYS A 128 -17.75 12.08 11.23
C LYS A 128 -16.78 12.82 10.31
N ALA A 129 -16.06 12.08 9.46
CA ALA A 129 -15.06 12.64 8.56
C ALA A 129 -15.66 13.65 7.58
N THR A 130 -16.91 13.44 7.15
CA THR A 130 -17.56 14.29 6.14
C THR A 130 -18.63 15.24 6.69
N GLY A 131 -18.88 15.23 8.00
CA GLY A 131 -20.04 15.92 8.58
C GLY A 131 -21.38 15.40 8.02
N GLY A 132 -21.43 14.15 7.58
CA GLY A 132 -22.60 13.52 6.95
C GLY A 132 -22.77 13.80 5.46
N ASP A 133 -21.97 14.68 4.84
CA ASP A 133 -22.05 14.96 3.41
C ASP A 133 -21.42 13.82 2.59
N LYS A 134 -22.21 13.18 1.72
CA LYS A 134 -21.74 12.11 0.83
C LYS A 134 -20.93 12.63 -0.36
N ASN A 135 -20.95 13.93 -0.63
CA ASN A 135 -20.17 14.59 -1.69
C ASN A 135 -18.85 15.18 -1.19
N HIS A 136 -18.61 15.17 0.12
CA HIS A 136 -17.33 15.56 0.67
C HIS A 136 -16.25 14.55 0.23
N PRO A 137 -15.12 15.01 -0.32
CA PRO A 137 -14.03 14.13 -0.73
C PRO A 137 -13.46 13.25 0.39
N LEU A 138 -13.33 11.97 0.13
CA LEU A 138 -12.66 11.00 1.01
C LEU A 138 -11.42 10.45 0.30
N LEU A 139 -10.28 10.40 0.99
CA LEU A 139 -9.09 9.72 0.51
C LEU A 139 -8.75 8.55 1.41
N PHE A 140 -8.72 7.34 0.87
CA PHE A 140 -8.39 6.12 1.60
C PHE A 140 -6.95 5.68 1.36
N PHE A 141 -6.28 5.27 2.43
CA PHE A 141 -4.91 4.77 2.35
C PHE A 141 -4.58 3.82 3.52
N CYS A 142 -3.46 3.13 3.39
CA CYS A 142 -2.93 2.18 4.37
C CYS A 142 -1.39 2.26 4.33
N LEU A 143 -0.74 1.17 3.93
CA LEU A 143 0.66 1.05 3.55
C LEU A 143 0.72 0.68 2.06
N PRO A 144 1.90 0.74 1.41
CA PRO A 144 2.11 0.13 0.10
C PRO A 144 1.65 -1.33 0.07
N ASP A 145 1.15 -1.76 -1.08
CA ASP A 145 0.68 -3.12 -1.32
C ASP A 145 -0.34 -3.56 -0.26
N CYS A 146 -1.33 -2.71 0.03
CA CYS A 146 -2.35 -2.95 1.07
C CYS A 146 -3.77 -2.96 0.49
N TRP A 147 -4.31 -4.16 0.27
CA TRP A 147 -5.68 -4.38 -0.20
C TRP A 147 -6.76 -3.84 0.74
N MET A 148 -6.45 -3.63 2.02
CA MET A 148 -7.42 -3.07 2.97
C MET A 148 -7.86 -1.66 2.59
N SER A 149 -6.95 -0.84 2.08
CA SER A 149 -7.30 0.51 1.59
C SER A 149 -8.14 0.48 0.32
N TRP A 150 -7.85 -0.46 -0.58
CA TRP A 150 -8.65 -0.70 -1.78
C TRP A 150 -10.09 -1.13 -1.41
N ASN A 151 -10.22 -2.12 -0.50
CA ASN A 151 -11.52 -2.58 -0.01
C ASN A 151 -12.30 -1.45 0.67
N ALA A 152 -11.66 -0.64 1.51
CA ALA A 152 -12.32 0.46 2.20
C ALA A 152 -12.83 1.54 1.23
N ALA A 153 -12.02 1.92 0.23
CA ALA A 153 -12.42 2.86 -0.81
C ALA A 153 -13.61 2.34 -1.63
N ARG A 154 -13.56 1.08 -2.08
CA ARG A 154 -14.68 0.41 -2.75
C ARG A 154 -15.94 0.45 -1.88
N ARG A 155 -15.81 0.13 -0.60
CA ARG A 155 -16.94 0.14 0.33
C ARG A 155 -17.56 1.53 0.47
N ALA A 156 -16.75 2.58 0.50
CA ALA A 156 -17.27 3.94 0.51
C ALA A 156 -18.10 4.27 -0.73
N LEU A 157 -17.68 3.81 -1.92
CA LEU A 157 -18.48 3.93 -3.15
C LEU A 157 -19.82 3.19 -3.03
N GLU A 158 -19.81 1.94 -2.55
CA GLU A 158 -21.03 1.16 -2.33
C GLU A 158 -21.97 1.79 -1.28
N LEU A 159 -21.42 2.57 -0.34
CA LEU A 159 -22.16 3.37 0.64
C LEU A 159 -22.66 4.72 0.10
N GLY A 160 -22.45 5.01 -1.19
CA GLY A 160 -22.96 6.19 -1.88
C GLY A 160 -22.10 7.45 -1.75
N TYR A 161 -20.84 7.35 -1.31
CA TYR A 161 -19.92 8.50 -1.36
C TYR A 161 -19.52 8.80 -2.80
N GLY A 162 -19.73 10.04 -3.24
CA GLY A 162 -19.59 10.43 -4.64
C GLY A 162 -18.17 10.83 -5.06
N LYS A 163 -17.28 11.13 -4.10
CA LYS A 163 -15.90 11.58 -4.36
C LYS A 163 -14.93 10.76 -3.53
N VAL A 164 -14.50 9.62 -4.06
CA VAL A 164 -13.55 8.72 -3.41
C VAL A 164 -12.21 8.75 -4.13
N TYR A 165 -11.17 9.05 -3.38
CA TYR A 165 -9.77 8.93 -3.78
C TYR A 165 -9.15 7.72 -3.11
N TRP A 166 -8.24 7.05 -3.80
CA TRP A 166 -7.46 5.96 -3.24
C TRP A 166 -5.97 6.21 -3.48
N TYR A 167 -5.20 6.14 -2.40
CA TYR A 167 -3.76 6.41 -2.41
C TYR A 167 -2.97 5.13 -2.06
N PRO A 168 -2.46 4.40 -3.08
CA PRO A 168 -1.86 3.07 -2.88
C PRO A 168 -0.49 3.08 -2.19
N GLU A 169 0.31 4.14 -2.35
CA GLU A 169 1.64 4.22 -1.69
C GLU A 169 1.53 4.44 -0.17
N GLY A 170 0.35 4.78 0.34
CA GLY A 170 0.05 4.81 1.76
C GLY A 170 0.95 5.73 2.60
N SER A 171 0.97 5.47 3.90
CA SER A 171 1.72 6.28 4.86
C SER A 171 3.24 6.17 4.71
N GLU A 172 3.76 5.08 4.13
CA GLU A 172 5.20 4.94 3.87
C GLU A 172 5.64 5.80 2.70
N GLY A 173 4.90 5.80 1.58
CA GLY A 173 5.18 6.72 0.47
C GLY A 173 5.05 8.18 0.89
N TRP A 174 4.08 8.48 1.75
CA TRP A 174 3.91 9.81 2.35
C TRP A 174 5.12 10.24 3.18
N ALA A 175 5.56 9.38 4.10
CA ALA A 175 6.72 9.65 4.95
C ALA A 175 8.02 9.73 4.14
N ALA A 176 8.20 8.87 3.14
CA ALA A 176 9.37 8.87 2.26
C ALA A 176 9.47 10.16 1.43
N ALA A 177 8.34 10.78 1.09
CA ALA A 177 8.29 12.07 0.44
C ALA A 177 8.57 13.27 1.38
N GLY A 178 8.76 13.03 2.68
CA GLY A 178 9.05 14.07 3.68
C GLY A 178 7.84 14.91 4.07
N TYR A 179 6.62 14.43 3.80
CA TYR A 179 5.40 15.16 4.13
C TYR A 179 5.02 15.05 5.61
N PRO A 180 4.22 15.99 6.17
CA PRO A 180 3.91 16.03 7.59
C PRO A 180 3.24 14.76 8.11
N THR A 181 3.79 14.18 9.18
CA THR A 181 3.24 13.00 9.85
C THR A 181 2.92 13.28 11.30
N GLU A 182 1.99 12.52 11.88
CA GLU A 182 1.75 12.51 13.32
C GLU A 182 1.44 11.10 13.83
N GLN A 183 1.46 10.94 15.16
CA GLN A 183 0.98 9.73 15.79
C GLN A 183 -0.54 9.77 15.90
N LEU A 184 -1.21 8.84 15.22
CA LEU A 184 -2.66 8.68 15.30
C LEU A 184 -3.05 7.77 16.46
N THR A 185 -4.22 8.05 17.03
CA THR A 185 -4.98 7.13 17.87
C THR A 185 -6.18 6.61 17.09
N PRO A 186 -6.60 5.35 17.28
CA PRO A 186 -7.75 4.82 16.57
C PRO A 186 -9.02 5.56 17.00
N GLU A 187 -9.93 5.79 16.06
CA GLU A 187 -11.24 6.37 16.37
C GLU A 187 -11.99 5.47 17.37
N PRO A 188 -12.73 6.05 18.34
CA PRO A 188 -13.44 5.27 19.36
C PRO A 188 -14.32 4.17 18.75
N GLY A 189 -14.18 2.94 19.25
CA GLY A 189 -14.83 1.75 18.70
C GLY A 189 -13.96 0.91 17.76
N GLY A 190 -12.81 1.44 17.32
CA GLY A 190 -11.78 0.69 16.60
C GLY A 190 -11.06 -0.27 17.55
N SER A 191 -11.52 -1.53 17.59
CA SER A 191 -10.90 -2.59 18.39
C SER A 191 -9.72 -3.21 17.66
#